data_AF-A0AA95MPN3-F1
#
_entry.id   AF-A0AA95MPN3-F1
#
_cell.length_a   1.000
_cell.length_b   1.000
_cell.length_c   1.000
_cell.angle_alpha   90.00
_cell.angle_beta   90.00
_cell.angle_gamma   90.00
#
_symmetry.space_group_name_H-M   'P 1'
#
loop_
_entity.id
_entity.type
_entity.pdbx_description
1 polymer ?
#
loop_
_entity_poly.entity_id
_entity_poly.type
_entity_poly.pdbx_seq_one_letter_code
_entity_poly.pdbx_strand_id
1 'polypeptide(L)'
;MLARIILAAVITSVIGFFILPLFFNSGPNEYFLVGWVASTVTVPFTFVVGVISSLIIEHSNNRQQVWVSYLKHIVCSLICVAIFFIYEKLNGGQANDFLIIALIIGFIYTTIFFISDYVTKYFEAMSQKV
;
A
#
# COMPACT_ATOMS: atom_id res chain seq x y z
N MET A 1 2.43 18.50 4.59
CA MET A 1 2.95 17.17 5.03
C MET A 1 1.85 16.14 5.35
N LEU A 2 1.21 16.11 6.53
CA LEU A 2 0.21 15.06 6.84
C LEU A 2 -0.96 15.02 5.83
N ALA A 3 -1.53 16.19 5.51
CA ALA A 3 -2.61 16.29 4.51
C ALA A 3 -2.18 15.77 3.13
N ARG A 4 -0.91 15.99 2.73
CA ARG A 4 -0.34 15.45 1.49
C ARG A 4 -0.26 13.93 1.51
N ILE A 5 0.25 13.35 2.60
CA ILE A 5 0.38 11.89 2.74
C ILE A 5 -1.00 11.23 2.76
N ILE A 6 -1.99 11.84 3.43
CA ILE A 6 -3.38 11.38 3.41
C ILE A 6 -3.94 11.45 1.99
N LEU A 7 -3.70 12.53 1.25
CA LEU A 7 -4.12 12.65 -0.15
C LEU A 7 -3.49 11.55 -1.02
N ALA A 8 -2.20 11.27 -0.84
CA ALA A 8 -1.52 10.17 -1.53
C ALA A 8 -2.15 8.80 -1.19
N ALA A 9 -2.53 8.56 0.06
CA ALA A 9 -3.25 7.34 0.47
C ALA A 9 -4.64 7.24 -0.18
N VAL A 10 -5.39 8.35 -0.26
CA VAL A 10 -6.69 8.40 -0.97
C VAL A 10 -6.51 8.05 -2.44
N ILE A 11 -5.58 8.69 -3.13
CA ILE A 11 -5.29 8.44 -4.55
C ILE A 11 -4.91 6.96 -4.74
N THR A 12 -4.07 6.42 -3.86
CA THR A 12 -3.66 5.02 -3.89
C THR A 12 -4.84 4.07 -3.75
N SER A 13 -5.77 4.36 -2.83
CA SER A 13 -6.96 3.55 -2.63
C SER A 13 -7.86 3.54 -3.88
N VAL A 14 -8.06 4.70 -4.51
CA VAL A 14 -8.86 4.81 -5.74
C VAL A 14 -8.19 4.06 -6.88
N ILE A 15 -6.90 4.29 -7.13
CA ILE A 15 -6.17 3.61 -8.21
C ILE A 15 -6.12 2.10 -7.94
N GLY A 16 -5.79 1.70 -6.71
CA GLY A 16 -5.72 0.30 -6.30
C GLY A 16 -7.04 -0.43 -6.52
N PHE A 17 -8.18 0.19 -6.22
CA PHE A 17 -9.51 -0.38 -6.47
C PHE A 17 -9.74 -0.76 -7.95
N PHE A 18 -9.27 0.06 -8.89
CA PHE A 18 -9.41 -0.22 -10.33
C PHE A 18 -8.33 -1.16 -10.88
N ILE A 19 -7.13 -1.11 -10.32
CA ILE A 19 -5.98 -1.90 -10.82
C ILE A 19 -6.05 -3.35 -10.31
N LEU A 20 -6.43 -3.57 -9.05
CA LEU A 20 -6.38 -4.90 -8.43
C LEU A 20 -7.17 -5.97 -9.20
N PRO A 21 -8.39 -5.71 -9.68
CA PRO A 21 -9.18 -6.68 -10.44
C PRO A 21 -8.53 -7.15 -11.75
N LEU A 22 -7.57 -6.39 -12.30
CA LEU A 22 -6.86 -6.78 -13.54
C LEU A 22 -5.90 -7.95 -13.31
N PHE A 23 -5.46 -8.16 -12.07
CA PHE A 23 -4.50 -9.22 -11.71
C PHE A 23 -5.17 -10.53 -11.28
N PHE A 24 -6.48 -10.52 -11.04
CA PHE A 24 -7.23 -11.66 -10.54
C PHE A 24 -8.48 -11.87 -11.42
N ASN A 25 -8.30 -12.60 -12.53
CA ASN A 25 -9.34 -12.87 -13.52
C ASN A 25 -9.48 -14.39 -13.75
N SER A 26 -9.72 -15.16 -12.69
CA SER A 26 -9.60 -16.62 -12.74
C SER A 26 -10.91 -17.36 -12.52
N GLY A 27 -11.99 -16.69 -12.10
CA GLY A 27 -13.28 -17.36 -11.89
C GLY A 27 -14.49 -16.46 -11.60
N PRO A 28 -15.71 -17.03 -11.70
CA PRO A 28 -16.94 -16.34 -11.33
C PRO A 28 -16.91 -15.99 -9.82
N ASN A 29 -17.25 -14.74 -9.48
CA ASN A 29 -17.22 -14.13 -8.13
C ASN A 29 -15.85 -13.72 -7.57
N GLU A 30 -14.72 -14.00 -8.24
CA GLU A 30 -13.40 -13.55 -7.75
C GLU A 30 -13.27 -12.02 -7.71
N TYR A 31 -13.90 -11.32 -8.66
CA TYR A 31 -13.95 -9.86 -8.68
C TYR A 31 -14.53 -9.25 -7.38
N PHE A 32 -15.61 -9.83 -6.88
CA PHE A 32 -16.26 -9.36 -5.64
C PHE A 32 -15.40 -9.69 -4.41
N LEU A 33 -14.83 -10.90 -4.37
CA LEU A 33 -13.97 -11.34 -3.28
C LEU A 33 -12.69 -10.49 -3.20
N VAL A 34 -12.03 -10.26 -4.33
CA VAL A 34 -10.81 -9.45 -4.44
C VAL A 34 -11.11 -8.00 -4.06
N GLY A 35 -12.22 -7.42 -4.56
CA GLY A 35 -12.66 -6.09 -4.17
C GLY A 35 -12.96 -6.00 -2.67
N TRP A 36 -13.64 -6.99 -2.10
CA TRP A 36 -13.95 -7.05 -0.67
C TRP A 36 -12.68 -7.11 0.19
N VAL A 37 -11.75 -8.02 -0.12
CA VAL A 37 -10.47 -8.16 0.60
C VAL A 37 -9.65 -6.88 0.49
N ALA A 38 -9.60 -6.27 -0.71
CA ALA A 38 -8.91 -5.00 -0.93
C ALA A 38 -9.49 -3.87 -0.07
N SER A 39 -10.82 -3.75 -0.03
CA SER A 39 -11.51 -2.69 0.70
C SER A 39 -11.49 -2.89 2.21
N THR A 40 -11.59 -4.13 2.70
CA THR A 40 -11.67 -4.41 4.15
C THR A 40 -10.32 -4.57 4.82
N VAL A 41 -9.30 -5.02 4.08
CA VAL A 41 -7.97 -5.29 4.65
C VAL A 41 -6.95 -4.34 4.05
N THR A 42 -6.76 -4.35 2.74
CA THR A 42 -5.63 -3.67 2.10
C THR A 42 -5.70 -2.14 2.21
N VAL A 43 -6.87 -1.54 1.97
CA VAL A 43 -7.04 -0.08 2.02
C VAL A 43 -6.85 0.46 3.44
N PRO A 44 -7.51 -0.09 4.48
CA PRO A 44 -7.26 0.31 5.87
C PRO A 44 -5.80 0.12 6.29
N PHE A 45 -5.17 -0.99 5.89
CA PHE A 45 -3.75 -1.22 6.20
C PHE A 45 -2.84 -0.20 5.53
N THR A 46 -3.10 0.12 4.25
CA THR A 46 -2.34 1.14 3.51
C THR A 46 -2.52 2.51 4.16
N PHE A 47 -3.73 2.83 4.62
CA PHE A 47 -4.02 4.08 5.33
C PHE A 47 -3.33 4.18 6.68
N VAL A 48 -3.31 3.11 7.48
CA VAL A 48 -2.70 3.15 8.80
C VAL A 48 -1.18 3.02 8.68
N VAL A 49 -0.72 1.94 8.07
CA VAL A 49 0.70 1.58 8.02
C VAL A 49 1.47 2.39 6.97
N GLY A 50 0.87 2.66 5.81
CA GLY A 50 1.48 3.49 4.77
C GLY A 50 1.67 4.94 5.23
N VAL A 51 0.65 5.53 5.86
CA VAL A 51 0.75 6.91 6.39
C VAL A 51 1.74 6.98 7.55
N ILE A 52 1.69 6.06 8.52
CA ILE A 52 2.62 6.04 9.65
C ILE A 52 4.06 5.83 9.17
N SER A 53 4.30 4.86 8.28
CA SER A 53 5.64 4.62 7.74
C SER A 53 6.16 5.84 6.98
N SER A 54 5.32 6.50 6.17
CA SER A 54 5.68 7.72 5.45
C SER A 54 6.06 8.86 6.41
N LEU A 55 5.28 9.07 7.49
CA LEU A 55 5.59 10.08 8.50
C LEU A 55 6.92 9.80 9.21
N ILE A 56 7.18 8.54 9.59
CA ILE A 56 8.44 8.14 10.22
C ILE A 56 9.63 8.35 9.28
N ILE A 57 9.47 8.00 8.00
CA ILE A 57 10.50 8.20 6.98
C ILE A 57 10.79 9.69 6.78
N GLU A 58 9.75 10.52 6.71
CA GLU A 58 9.90 11.96 6.46
C GLU A 58 10.46 12.70 7.69
N HIS A 59 10.21 12.19 8.90
CA HIS A 59 10.80 12.72 10.13
C HIS A 59 12.26 12.29 10.33
N SER A 60 12.69 11.19 9.71
CA SER A 60 14.09 10.81 9.65
C SER A 60 14.82 11.81 8.73
N ASN A 61 15.49 12.79 9.35
CA ASN A 61 16.13 13.99 8.75
C ASN A 61 17.29 13.70 7.75
N ASN A 62 17.35 12.49 7.22
CA ASN A 62 18.35 12.09 6.26
C ASN A 62 17.82 12.43 4.87
N ARG A 63 18.61 13.16 4.06
CA ARG A 63 18.44 13.25 2.60
C ARG A 63 18.63 11.85 2.01
N GLN A 64 17.68 10.96 2.27
CA GLN A 64 17.73 9.59 1.82
C GLN A 64 17.39 9.57 0.34
N GLN A 65 18.21 8.82 -0.40
CA GLN A 65 17.97 8.53 -1.81
C GLN A 65 16.55 7.96 -1.95
N VAL A 66 15.85 8.40 -2.98
CA VAL A 66 14.46 8.01 -3.33
C VAL A 66 14.26 6.49 -3.25
N TRP A 67 15.25 5.71 -3.68
CA TRP A 67 15.28 4.25 -3.60
C TRP A 67 15.23 3.69 -2.18
N VAL A 68 15.87 4.33 -1.20
CA VAL A 68 15.86 3.89 0.21
C VAL A 68 14.48 4.09 0.82
N SER A 69 13.79 5.18 0.48
CA SER A 69 12.41 5.40 0.91
C SER A 69 11.48 4.33 0.34
N TYR A 70 11.66 4.00 -0.94
CA TYR A 70 10.89 2.94 -1.58
C TYR A 70 11.12 1.56 -0.92
N LEU A 71 12.37 1.20 -0.67
CA LEU A 71 12.72 -0.05 0.03
C LEU A 71 12.08 -0.13 1.43
N LYS A 72 12.01 0.98 2.16
CA LYS A 72 11.34 1.01 3.48
C LYS A 72 9.85 0.73 3.36
N HIS A 73 9.17 1.26 2.35
CA HIS A 73 7.75 0.95 2.11
C HIS A 73 7.56 -0.52 1.71
N ILE A 74 8.45 -1.10 0.90
CA ILE A 74 8.43 -2.53 0.58
C ILE A 74 8.60 -3.38 1.84
N VAL A 75 9.59 -3.08 2.67
CA VAL A 75 9.81 -3.80 3.94
C VAL A 75 8.57 -3.70 4.83
N CYS A 76 7.96 -2.52 4.90
CA CYS A 76 6.73 -2.32 5.64
C CYS A 76 5.59 -3.21 5.10
N SER A 77 5.39 -3.24 3.79
CA SER A 77 4.42 -4.13 3.15
C SER A 77 4.73 -5.61 3.42
N LEU A 78 5.99 -6.04 3.39
CA LEU A 78 6.37 -7.42 3.69
C LEU A 78 6.05 -7.79 5.15
N ILE A 79 6.26 -6.87 6.10
CA ILE A 79 5.86 -7.06 7.50
C ILE A 79 4.34 -7.23 7.59
N CYS A 80 3.56 -6.43 6.86
CA CYS A 80 2.09 -6.54 6.82
C CYS A 80 1.65 -7.91 6.31
N VAL A 81 2.24 -8.37 5.20
CA VAL A 81 1.97 -9.70 4.62
C VAL A 81 2.34 -10.81 5.61
N ALA A 82 3.47 -10.69 6.30
CA ALA A 82 3.88 -11.67 7.31
C ALA A 82 2.89 -11.73 8.49
N ILE A 83 2.41 -10.59 8.99
CA ILE A 83 1.39 -10.53 10.05
C ILE A 83 0.10 -11.21 9.59
N PHE A 84 -0.37 -10.89 8.37
CA PHE A 84 -1.57 -11.48 7.80
C PHE A 84 -1.44 -13.01 7.65
N PHE A 85 -0.30 -13.48 7.15
CA PHE A 85 -0.01 -14.90 7.02
C PHE A 85 -0.03 -15.63 8.38
N ILE A 86 0.57 -15.04 9.41
CA ILE A 86 0.57 -15.60 10.77
C ILE A 86 -0.86 -15.65 11.32
N TYR A 87 -1.64 -14.60 11.13
CA TYR A 87 -3.04 -14.52 11.57
C TYR A 87 -3.90 -15.63 10.95
N GLU A 88 -3.85 -15.78 9.63
CA GLU A 88 -4.60 -16.84 8.92
C GLU A 88 -4.18 -18.24 9.40
N LYS A 89 -2.87 -18.47 9.57
CA LYS A 89 -2.36 -19.76 10.04
C LYS A 89 -2.83 -20.10 11.47
N LEU A 90 -2.94 -19.11 12.36
CA LEU A 90 -3.43 -19.31 13.73
C LEU A 90 -4.93 -19.61 13.78
N ASN A 91 -5.71 -19.09 12.84
CA ASN A 91 -7.16 -19.30 12.77
C ASN A 91 -7.56 -20.54 11.94
N GLY A 92 -6.61 -21.35 11.51
CA GLY A 92 -6.86 -22.57 10.73
C GLY A 92 -7.19 -22.32 9.26
N GLY A 93 -6.89 -21.13 8.73
CA GLY A 93 -7.06 -20.78 7.32
C GLY A 93 -5.99 -21.40 6.41
N GLN A 94 -6.27 -21.41 5.10
CA GLN A 94 -5.34 -21.89 4.06
C GLN A 94 -4.29 -20.81 3.72
N ALA A 95 -3.43 -20.48 4.70
CA ALA A 95 -2.51 -19.34 4.62
C ALA A 95 -1.57 -19.34 3.40
N ASN A 96 -1.23 -20.51 2.85
CA ASN A 96 -0.31 -20.62 1.71
C ASN A 96 -0.90 -20.07 0.41
N ASP A 97 -2.19 -20.28 0.16
CA ASP A 97 -2.84 -19.85 -1.09
C ASP A 97 -3.04 -18.33 -1.10
N PHE A 98 -3.25 -17.74 0.08
CA PHE A 98 -3.37 -16.29 0.25
C PHE A 98 -2.04 -15.54 0.27
N LEU A 99 -0.91 -16.22 0.53
CA LEU A 99 0.39 -15.56 0.64
C LEU A 99 0.83 -14.93 -0.68
N ILE A 100 0.68 -15.63 -1.79
CA ILE A 100 1.06 -15.12 -3.12
C ILE A 100 0.19 -13.92 -3.49
N ILE A 101 -1.12 -14.03 -3.25
CA ILE A 101 -2.10 -12.96 -3.48
C ILE A 101 -1.74 -11.73 -2.65
N ALA A 102 -1.47 -11.91 -1.35
CA ALA A 102 -1.11 -10.83 -0.44
C ALA A 102 0.22 -10.14 -0.82
N LEU A 103 1.22 -10.90 -1.30
CA LEU A 103 2.46 -10.33 -1.82
C LEU A 103 2.24 -9.46 -3.05
N ILE A 104 1.44 -9.94 -4.02
CA ILE A 104 1.12 -9.20 -5.24
C ILE A 104 0.38 -7.90 -4.89
N ILE A 105 -0.66 -8.00 -4.06
CA ILE A 105 -1.45 -6.86 -3.60
C ILE A 105 -0.56 -5.85 -2.86
N GLY A 106 0.26 -6.33 -1.92
CA GLY A 106 1.16 -5.49 -1.14
C GLY A 106 2.16 -4.76 -2.02
N PHE A 107 2.75 -5.44 -3.01
CA PHE A 107 3.66 -4.82 -3.96
C PHE A 107 2.97 -3.73 -4.78
N ILE A 108 1.81 -4.03 -5.39
CA ILE A 108 1.04 -3.07 -6.20
C ILE A 108 0.70 -1.82 -5.39
N TYR A 109 0.13 -1.99 -4.19
CA TYR A 109 -0.28 -0.87 -3.34
C TYR A 109 0.92 -0.04 -2.87
N THR A 110 2.03 -0.70 -2.54
CA THR A 110 3.28 -0.01 -2.18
C THR A 110 3.80 0.85 -3.32
N THR A 111 3.82 0.32 -4.54
CA THR A 111 4.27 1.06 -5.72
C THR A 111 3.37 2.25 -6.02
N ILE A 112 2.05 2.05 -6.02
CA ILE A 112 1.09 3.13 -6.27
C ILE A 112 1.21 4.21 -5.18
N PHE A 113 1.32 3.82 -3.91
CA PHE A 113 1.50 4.74 -2.80
C PHE A 113 2.74 5.60 -2.94
N PHE A 114 3.87 4.96 -3.24
CA PHE A 114 5.13 5.66 -3.43
C PHE A 114 5.07 6.69 -4.57
N ILE A 115 4.50 6.29 -5.72
CA ILE A 115 4.32 7.20 -6.86
C ILE A 115 3.40 8.36 -6.47
N SER A 116 2.29 8.06 -5.79
CA SER A 116 1.31 9.08 -5.38
C SER A 116 1.90 10.08 -4.39
N ASP A 117 2.67 9.62 -3.39
CA ASP A 117 3.34 10.50 -2.42
C ASP A 117 4.43 11.34 -3.12
N TYR A 118 5.21 10.75 -4.02
CA TYR A 118 6.23 11.49 -4.78
C TYR A 118 5.62 12.60 -5.66
N VAL A 119 4.56 12.28 -6.40
CA VAL A 119 3.86 13.23 -7.28
C VAL A 119 3.21 14.35 -6.48
N THR A 120 2.48 14.01 -5.41
CA THR A 120 1.85 15.03 -4.55
C THR A 120 2.89 15.93 -3.88
N LYS A 121 4.07 15.40 -3.54
CA LYS A 121 5.17 16.18 -2.96
C LYS A 121 5.77 17.15 -3.96
N TYR A 122 5.90 16.73 -5.21
CA TYR A 122 6.34 17.59 -6.31
C TYR A 122 5.37 18.77 -6.51
N PHE A 123 4.06 18.51 -6.53
CA PHE A 123 3.04 19.56 -6.65
C PHE A 123 3.02 20.53 -5.46
N GLU A 124 3.12 20.04 -4.21
CA GLU A 124 3.20 20.88 -3.01
C GLU A 124 4.42 21.81 -3.08
N ALA A 125 5.57 21.30 -3.51
CA ALA A 125 6.80 22.08 -3.65
C ALA A 125 6.73 23.14 -4.77
N MET A 126 6.00 22.89 -5.86
CA MET A 126 5.76 23.89 -6.90
C MET A 126 4.83 25.00 -6.42
N SER A 127 3.76 24.66 -5.70
CA SER A 127 2.79 25.64 -5.19
C SER A 127 3.39 26.61 -4.16
N GLN A 128 4.46 26.23 -3.45
CA GLN A 128 5.14 27.10 -2.48
C GLN A 128 6.12 28.09 -3.13
N LYS A 129 6.40 27.96 -4.43
CA LYS A 129 7.32 28.83 -5.18
C LYS A 129 6.62 29.95 -5.96
N VAL A 130 5.29 29.91 -6.04
CA VAL A 130 4.42 30.92 -6.67
C VAL A 130 3.89 31.83 -5.57
#